data_AF-A0A7V4FG88-F1
#
_entry.id   AF-A0A7V4FG88-F1
#
_cell.length_a   1.000
_cell.length_b   1.000
_cell.length_c   1.000
_cell.angle_alpha   90.00
_cell.angle_beta   90.00
_cell.angle_gamma   90.00
#
_symmetry.space_group_name_H-M   'P 1'
#
loop_
_entity.id
_entity.type
_entity.pdbx_description
1 polymer ?
#
loop_
_entity_poly.entity_id
_entity_poly.type
_entity_poly.pdbx_seq_one_letter_code
_entity_poly.pdbx_strand_id
1 'polypeptide(L)'
;DEIQYDYVRFPELSKETRQRVNLRQVGDESFAEAIQKFLIYSKRKLEPYNVPSAADVFGLVSTAVDDVGIGQYWEAVSNVVDYICPMVYPSHYAPGSFGLSVPDAYPYETIYNALKDGIRRNLHIPTPAKIRPWLQSFTATWVRGHIVYDEEAIRKQIKAAKDLGINEYMLWNASNNYKRMWYK
;
A
#
# COMPACT_ATOMS: atom_id res chain seq x y z
N ASP A 1 10.44 -1.65 17.89
CA ASP A 1 10.56 -0.40 17.12
C ASP A 1 11.06 -0.71 15.72
N GLU A 2 10.55 -0.02 14.70
CA GLU A 2 10.85 -0.22 13.28
C GLU A 2 11.06 1.13 12.58
N ILE A 3 11.71 1.12 11.41
CA ILE A 3 11.78 2.29 10.52
C ILE A 3 10.74 2.13 9.43
N GLN A 4 9.78 3.06 9.38
CA GLN A 4 8.72 3.08 8.39
C GLN A 4 8.96 4.19 7.35
N TYR A 5 9.13 3.80 6.09
CA TYR A 5 9.17 4.73 4.97
C TYR A 5 7.74 5.03 4.52
N ASP A 6 7.19 6.10 5.08
CA ASP A 6 5.86 6.60 4.70
C ASP A 6 5.90 7.09 3.25
N TYR A 7 5.35 6.25 2.40
CA TYR A 7 5.06 6.50 1.00
C TYR A 7 6.29 6.89 0.16
N VAL A 8 7.33 6.06 0.22
CA VAL A 8 8.53 6.20 -0.61
C VAL A 8 8.17 6.11 -2.11
N ARG A 9 8.24 7.24 -2.81
CA ARG A 9 7.85 7.34 -4.22
C ARG A 9 8.44 8.55 -4.92
N PHE A 10 8.36 8.56 -6.25
CA PHE A 10 8.48 9.77 -7.06
C PHE A 10 7.17 10.56 -7.08
N PRO A 11 7.21 11.89 -7.34
CA PRO A 11 6.01 12.67 -7.54
C PRO A 11 5.17 12.09 -8.69
N GLU A 12 3.86 12.13 -8.53
CA GLU A 12 2.94 11.85 -9.64
C GLU A 12 2.97 13.05 -10.59
N LEU A 13 3.44 12.82 -11.82
CA LEU A 13 3.65 13.87 -12.82
C LEU A 13 2.90 13.52 -14.09
N SER A 14 2.24 14.52 -14.70
CA SER A 14 1.77 14.40 -16.07
C SER A 14 2.96 14.20 -17.02
N LYS A 15 2.70 13.64 -18.22
CA LYS A 15 3.73 13.49 -19.25
C LYS A 15 4.40 14.83 -19.59
N GLU A 16 3.61 15.91 -19.66
CA GLU A 16 4.08 17.26 -19.94
C GLU A 16 4.96 17.81 -18.82
N THR A 17 4.55 17.63 -17.55
CA THR A 17 5.35 18.09 -16.40
C THR A 17 6.65 17.30 -16.28
N ARG A 18 6.63 15.99 -16.56
CA ARG A 18 7.82 15.13 -16.51
C ARG A 18 8.92 15.62 -17.47
N GLN A 19 8.56 16.19 -18.62
CA GLN A 19 9.52 16.77 -19.57
C GLN A 19 10.14 18.09 -19.10
N ARG A 20 9.52 18.76 -18.11
CA ARG A 20 9.90 20.09 -17.63
C ARG A 20 10.59 20.07 -16.27
N VAL A 21 10.56 18.95 -15.57
CA VAL A 21 11.14 18.78 -14.23
C VAL A 21 12.42 17.96 -14.34
N ASN A 22 13.51 18.46 -13.75
CA ASN A 22 14.74 17.70 -13.61
C ASN A 22 14.65 16.77 -12.40
N LEU A 23 14.38 15.49 -12.65
CA LEU A 23 14.32 14.45 -11.62
C LEU A 23 15.69 13.92 -11.18
N ARG A 24 16.78 14.53 -11.66
CA ARG A 24 18.16 14.14 -11.39
C ARG A 24 18.42 12.66 -11.71
N GLN A 25 17.79 12.16 -12.78
CA GLN A 25 17.97 10.79 -13.23
C GLN A 25 19.45 10.55 -13.56
N VAL A 26 19.97 9.41 -13.07
CA VAL A 26 21.36 8.99 -13.29
C VAL A 26 21.36 7.83 -14.27
N GLY A 27 21.86 8.06 -15.49
CA GLY A 27 21.86 7.04 -16.55
C GLY A 27 20.45 6.59 -16.94
N ASP A 28 20.30 5.30 -17.22
CA ASP A 28 19.03 4.68 -17.65
C ASP A 28 18.23 4.08 -16.50
N GLU A 29 18.55 4.45 -15.25
CA GLU A 29 17.88 3.95 -14.05
C GLU A 29 16.38 4.26 -14.08
N SER A 30 15.55 3.24 -13.85
CA SER A 30 14.10 3.40 -13.70
C SER A 30 13.75 3.92 -12.30
N PHE A 31 12.56 4.51 -12.13
CA PHE A 31 12.11 4.96 -10.80
C PHE A 31 11.99 3.82 -9.79
N ALA A 32 11.56 2.64 -10.26
CA ALA A 32 11.50 1.45 -9.42
C ALA A 32 12.89 1.01 -8.96
N GLU A 33 13.88 1.03 -9.85
CA GLU A 33 15.27 0.72 -9.52
C GLU A 33 15.86 1.75 -8.54
N ALA A 34 15.57 3.04 -8.71
CA ALA A 34 16.00 4.10 -7.81
C ALA A 34 15.47 3.90 -6.38
N ILE A 35 14.16 3.60 -6.25
CA ILE A 35 13.54 3.31 -4.95
C ILE A 35 14.14 2.05 -4.33
N GLN A 36 14.33 0.99 -5.12
CA GLN A 36 14.94 -0.24 -4.63
C GLN A 36 16.37 0.01 -4.11
N LYS A 37 17.20 0.73 -4.86
CA LYS A 37 18.56 1.08 -4.43
C LYS A 37 18.57 1.92 -3.16
N PHE A 38 17.64 2.87 -3.01
CA PHE A 38 17.48 3.62 -1.76
C PHE A 38 17.14 2.70 -0.58
N LEU A 39 16.18 1.79 -0.75
CA LEU A 39 15.80 0.84 0.31
C LEU A 39 16.96 -0.11 0.67
N ILE A 40 17.72 -0.61 -0.31
CA ILE A 40 18.92 -1.44 -0.09
C ILE A 40 19.98 -0.65 0.68
N TYR A 41 20.25 0.59 0.24
CA TYR A 41 21.20 1.47 0.92
C TYR A 41 20.80 1.68 2.37
N SER A 42 19.52 1.98 2.61
CA SER A 42 19.01 2.24 3.95
C SER A 42 19.08 1.00 4.84
N LYS A 43 18.67 -0.17 4.33
CA LYS A 43 18.80 -1.45 5.03
C LYS A 43 20.23 -1.70 5.50
N ARG A 44 21.21 -1.53 4.61
CA ARG A 44 22.65 -1.67 4.95
C ARG A 44 23.11 -0.68 6.04
N LYS A 45 22.57 0.54 6.05
CA LYS A 45 22.88 1.52 7.11
C LYS A 45 22.22 1.19 8.44
N LEU A 46 21.11 0.47 8.41
CA LEU A 46 20.35 0.07 9.59
C LEU A 46 20.78 -1.29 10.17
N GLU A 47 21.53 -2.11 9.41
CA GLU A 47 22.03 -3.42 9.84
C GLU A 47 22.62 -3.45 11.28
N PRO A 48 23.49 -2.50 11.70
CA PRO A 48 24.06 -2.51 13.05
C PRO A 48 23.05 -2.33 14.19
N TYR A 49 21.87 -1.78 13.88
CA TYR A 49 20.82 -1.51 14.87
C TYR A 49 19.82 -2.66 14.98
N ASN A 50 19.84 -3.62 14.04
CA ASN A 50 18.94 -4.76 14.00
C ASN A 50 17.45 -4.35 14.10
N VAL A 51 17.09 -3.28 13.40
CA VAL A 51 15.71 -2.74 13.36
C VAL A 51 15.00 -3.18 12.07
N PRO A 52 13.74 -3.64 12.13
CA PRO A 52 12.95 -3.90 10.94
C PRO A 52 12.69 -2.63 10.12
N SER A 53 12.52 -2.81 8.83
CA SER A 53 12.16 -1.78 7.86
C SER A 53 10.80 -2.08 7.22
N ALA A 54 9.96 -1.05 7.11
CA ALA A 54 8.67 -1.12 6.44
C ALA A 54 8.59 -0.05 5.35
N ALA A 55 7.87 -0.32 4.26
CA ALA A 55 7.61 0.66 3.21
C ALA A 55 6.12 0.71 2.86
N ASP A 56 5.54 1.90 2.94
CA ASP A 56 4.16 2.13 2.54
C ASP A 56 4.09 2.33 1.02
N VAL A 57 3.18 1.60 0.38
CA VAL A 57 2.96 1.67 -1.07
C VAL A 57 1.51 1.99 -1.38
N PHE A 58 1.24 2.55 -2.55
CA PHE A 58 -0.11 2.87 -2.97
C PHE A 58 -0.92 1.58 -3.08
N GLY A 59 -2.19 1.61 -2.66
CA GLY A 59 -3.03 0.41 -2.64
C GLY A 59 -3.09 -0.31 -3.98
N LEU A 60 -3.14 0.42 -5.10
CA LEU A 60 -3.16 -0.19 -6.43
C LEU A 60 -1.90 -0.97 -6.77
N VAL A 61 -0.76 -0.73 -6.13
CA VAL A 61 0.49 -1.48 -6.35
C VAL A 61 0.33 -2.95 -6.02
N SER A 62 -0.63 -3.36 -5.17
CA SER A 62 -0.88 -4.78 -4.91
C SER A 62 -1.41 -5.54 -6.14
N THR A 63 -2.07 -4.83 -7.06
CA THR A 63 -2.76 -5.42 -8.24
C THR A 63 -2.18 -4.92 -9.56
N ALA A 64 -1.54 -3.75 -9.59
CA ALA A 64 -0.97 -3.15 -10.80
C ALA A 64 0.18 -3.99 -11.36
N VAL A 65 0.23 -4.10 -12.69
CA VAL A 65 1.31 -4.79 -13.41
C VAL A 65 2.56 -3.92 -13.50
N ASP A 66 2.40 -2.60 -13.46
CA ASP A 66 3.47 -1.61 -13.54
C ASP A 66 3.75 -0.94 -12.18
N ASP A 67 4.54 0.14 -12.19
CA ASP A 67 4.93 0.92 -11.01
C ASP A 67 3.96 2.07 -10.68
N VAL A 68 2.77 2.04 -11.30
CA VAL A 68 1.73 3.07 -11.30
C VAL A 68 2.25 4.49 -11.60
N GLY A 69 3.39 4.61 -12.28
CA GLY A 69 4.01 5.86 -12.70
C GLY A 69 4.77 6.62 -11.61
N ILE A 70 4.85 6.08 -10.40
CA ILE A 70 5.49 6.72 -9.22
C ILE A 70 6.70 5.93 -8.70
N GLY A 71 7.17 4.92 -9.43
CA GLY A 71 8.30 4.07 -9.05
C GLY A 71 7.99 2.96 -8.07
N GLN A 72 6.75 2.83 -7.59
CA GLN A 72 6.41 1.78 -6.64
C GLN A 72 6.12 0.48 -7.37
N TYR A 73 7.14 -0.36 -7.49
CA TYR A 73 7.02 -1.71 -8.04
C TYR A 73 7.11 -2.75 -6.92
N TRP A 74 6.09 -3.62 -6.81
CA TRP A 74 5.92 -4.50 -5.66
C TRP A 74 7.13 -5.40 -5.41
N GLU A 75 7.63 -6.11 -6.41
CA GLU A 75 8.76 -7.04 -6.27
C GLU A 75 10.05 -6.28 -5.94
N ALA A 76 10.20 -5.05 -6.44
CA ALA A 76 11.35 -4.22 -6.14
C ALA A 76 11.40 -3.82 -4.66
N VAL A 77 10.24 -3.48 -4.08
CA VAL A 77 10.11 -3.09 -2.66
C VAL A 77 10.11 -4.32 -1.75
N SER A 78 9.21 -5.28 -2.01
CA SER A 78 8.97 -6.46 -1.17
C SER A 78 10.20 -7.37 -1.03
N ASN A 79 11.11 -7.38 -2.01
CA ASN A 79 12.35 -8.15 -1.91
C ASN A 79 13.40 -7.53 -0.96
N VAL A 80 13.18 -6.31 -0.47
CA VAL A 80 14.20 -5.56 0.29
C VAL A 80 13.76 -5.29 1.73
N VAL A 81 12.51 -4.89 1.95
CA VAL A 81 11.98 -4.53 3.28
C VAL A 81 11.47 -5.75 4.06
N ASP A 82 11.27 -5.59 5.37
CA ASP A 82 10.70 -6.64 6.21
C ASP A 82 9.17 -6.66 6.13
N TYR A 83 8.56 -5.48 5.97
CA TYR A 83 7.13 -5.30 5.77
C TYR A 83 6.83 -4.42 4.55
N ILE A 84 5.93 -4.89 3.67
CA ILE A 84 5.33 -4.07 2.63
C ILE A 84 3.91 -3.72 3.04
N CYS A 85 3.61 -2.42 3.02
CA CYS A 85 2.43 -1.87 3.66
C CYS A 85 1.53 -1.18 2.62
N PRO A 86 0.75 -1.94 1.82
CA PRO A 86 -0.14 -1.32 0.85
C PRO A 86 -1.24 -0.53 1.55
N MET A 87 -1.45 0.71 1.10
CA MET A 87 -2.54 1.58 1.55
C MET A 87 -3.82 1.27 0.80
N VAL A 88 -4.45 0.17 1.21
CA VAL A 88 -5.67 -0.34 0.57
C VAL A 88 -6.87 0.37 1.17
N TYR A 89 -7.16 1.57 0.67
CA TYR A 89 -8.34 2.33 1.04
C TYR A 89 -9.43 2.13 -0.02
N PRO A 90 -10.56 1.46 0.31
CA PRO A 90 -11.59 1.19 -0.69
C PRO A 90 -12.10 2.44 -1.43
N SER A 91 -12.11 3.60 -0.78
CA SER A 91 -12.43 4.90 -1.40
C SER A 91 -11.49 5.36 -2.52
N HIS A 92 -10.30 4.78 -2.64
CA HIS A 92 -9.28 5.17 -3.62
C HIS A 92 -9.26 4.26 -4.86
N TYR A 93 -10.15 3.27 -4.91
CA TYR A 93 -10.31 2.41 -6.08
C TYR A 93 -11.43 2.96 -6.99
N ALA A 94 -11.16 2.99 -8.30
CA ALA A 94 -12.13 3.48 -9.28
C ALA A 94 -13.38 2.56 -9.34
N PRO A 95 -14.58 3.10 -9.66
CA PRO A 95 -15.75 2.29 -9.97
C PRO A 95 -15.44 1.18 -10.98
N GLY A 96 -15.93 -0.03 -10.72
CA GLY A 96 -15.64 -1.23 -11.52
C GLY A 96 -14.39 -2.01 -11.10
N SER A 97 -13.53 -1.46 -10.21
CA SER A 97 -12.39 -2.19 -9.66
C SER A 97 -12.85 -3.49 -9.01
N PHE A 98 -12.18 -4.60 -9.31
CA PHE A 98 -12.55 -5.95 -8.86
C PHE A 98 -13.99 -6.38 -9.22
N GLY A 99 -14.61 -5.75 -10.22
CA GLY A 99 -16.00 -5.98 -10.59
C GLY A 99 -17.02 -5.32 -9.66
N LEU A 100 -16.58 -4.44 -8.76
CA LEU A 100 -17.41 -3.77 -7.76
C LEU A 100 -17.88 -2.42 -8.29
N SER A 101 -19.19 -2.15 -8.21
CA SER A 101 -19.76 -0.88 -8.72
C SER A 101 -19.17 0.34 -8.01
N VAL A 102 -19.05 0.29 -6.68
CA VAL A 102 -18.43 1.33 -5.84
C VAL A 102 -17.56 0.62 -4.79
N PRO A 103 -16.26 0.42 -5.04
CA PRO A 103 -15.37 -0.30 -4.11
C PRO A 103 -15.46 0.16 -2.64
N ASP A 104 -15.65 1.46 -2.42
CA ASP A 104 -15.85 2.04 -1.08
C ASP A 104 -17.01 1.42 -0.29
N ALA A 105 -18.08 1.01 -0.98
CA ALA A 105 -19.26 0.35 -0.42
C ALA A 105 -19.08 -1.16 -0.20
N TYR A 106 -17.97 -1.74 -0.66
CA TYR A 106 -17.62 -3.16 -0.55
C TYR A 106 -16.24 -3.32 0.12
N PRO A 107 -16.12 -2.92 1.41
CA PRO A 107 -14.84 -2.91 2.12
C PRO A 107 -14.18 -4.29 2.21
N TYR A 108 -14.96 -5.35 2.43
CA TYR A 108 -14.41 -6.71 2.53
C TYR A 108 -13.79 -7.12 1.19
N GLU A 109 -14.56 -7.02 0.12
CA GLU A 109 -14.20 -7.49 -1.21
C GLU A 109 -13.02 -6.72 -1.78
N THR A 110 -12.97 -5.41 -1.53
CA THR A 110 -11.87 -4.56 -2.01
C THR A 110 -10.55 -4.92 -1.32
N ILE A 111 -10.56 -5.06 0.01
CA ILE A 111 -9.38 -5.50 0.76
C ILE A 111 -8.97 -6.92 0.35
N TYR A 112 -9.93 -7.85 0.29
CA TYR A 112 -9.65 -9.25 0.00
C TYR A 112 -8.99 -9.40 -1.38
N ASN A 113 -9.52 -8.76 -2.41
CA ASN A 113 -8.96 -8.89 -3.76
C ASN A 113 -7.58 -8.22 -3.87
N ALA A 114 -7.42 -7.01 -3.34
CA ALA A 114 -6.13 -6.31 -3.35
C ALA A 114 -5.03 -7.10 -2.64
N LEU A 115 -5.29 -7.59 -1.43
CA LEU A 115 -4.31 -8.36 -0.66
C LEU A 115 -4.06 -9.74 -1.25
N LYS A 116 -5.08 -10.39 -1.81
CA LYS A 116 -4.90 -11.67 -2.53
C LYS A 116 -3.95 -11.51 -3.71
N ASP A 117 -4.02 -10.40 -4.44
CA ASP A 117 -3.08 -10.11 -5.52
C ASP A 117 -1.67 -9.83 -4.98
N GLY A 118 -1.53 -9.06 -3.90
CA GLY A 118 -0.24 -8.86 -3.22
C GLY A 118 0.40 -10.18 -2.75
N ILE A 119 -0.39 -11.10 -2.20
CA ILE A 119 0.06 -12.46 -1.84
C ILE A 119 0.54 -13.21 -3.07
N ARG A 120 -0.22 -13.18 -4.17
CA ARG A 120 0.19 -13.83 -5.43
C ARG A 120 1.50 -13.28 -5.95
N ARG A 121 1.72 -11.97 -5.89
CA ARG A 121 3.00 -11.35 -6.28
C ARG A 121 4.14 -11.82 -5.39
N ASN A 122 3.92 -11.91 -4.07
CA ASN A 122 4.91 -12.43 -3.13
C ASN A 122 5.32 -13.89 -3.40
N LEU A 123 4.47 -14.72 -4.02
CA LEU A 123 4.83 -16.11 -4.38
C LEU A 123 5.98 -16.20 -5.41
N HIS A 124 6.28 -15.10 -6.10
CA HIS A 124 7.34 -15.03 -7.10
C HIS A 124 8.66 -14.43 -6.58
N ILE A 125 8.72 -14.13 -5.28
CA ILE A 125 9.88 -13.52 -4.62
C ILE A 125 10.48 -14.56 -3.67
N PRO A 126 11.81 -14.84 -3.71
CA PRO A 126 12.44 -15.83 -2.83
C PRO A 126 12.32 -15.50 -1.34
N THR A 127 12.46 -14.21 -0.99
CA THR A 127 12.38 -13.71 0.38
C THR A 127 11.46 -12.49 0.42
N PRO A 128 10.13 -12.70 0.30
CA PRO A 128 9.18 -11.59 0.26
C PRO A 128 9.02 -10.94 1.63
N ALA A 129 8.75 -9.63 1.63
CA ALA A 129 8.29 -8.92 2.80
C ALA A 129 6.94 -9.45 3.28
N LYS A 130 6.70 -9.35 4.59
CA LYS A 130 5.37 -9.61 5.15
C LYS A 130 4.41 -8.49 4.72
N ILE A 131 3.19 -8.85 4.37
CA ILE A 131 2.16 -7.86 3.99
C ILE A 131 1.49 -7.34 5.27
N ARG A 132 1.55 -6.03 5.50
CA ARG A 132 0.89 -5.34 6.62
C ARG A 132 0.12 -4.12 6.11
N PRO A 133 -1.14 -4.26 5.68
CA PRO A 133 -1.84 -3.18 5.01
C PRO A 133 -2.23 -2.05 5.95
N TRP A 134 -2.32 -0.84 5.37
CA TRP A 134 -3.11 0.24 5.94
C TRP A 134 -4.55 0.12 5.47
N LEU A 135 -5.49 0.17 6.41
CA LEU A 135 -6.93 0.06 6.19
C LEU A 135 -7.62 1.40 6.44
N GLN A 136 -8.72 1.66 5.72
CA GLN A 136 -9.47 2.90 5.79
C GLN A 136 -10.27 3.00 7.09
N SER A 137 -10.13 4.12 7.81
CA SER A 137 -10.86 4.41 9.05
C SER A 137 -11.60 5.75 8.99
N PHE A 138 -11.94 6.22 7.79
CA PHE A 138 -12.65 7.48 7.54
C PHE A 138 -13.78 7.27 6.50
N THR A 139 -14.79 8.14 6.54
CA THR A 139 -15.88 8.17 5.56
C THR A 139 -15.49 9.08 4.40
N ALA A 140 -15.44 8.53 3.19
CA ALA A 140 -15.00 9.25 1.99
C ALA A 140 -16.18 9.97 1.32
N THR A 141 -16.63 11.09 1.89
CA THR A 141 -17.84 11.81 1.43
C THR A 141 -17.76 12.32 -0.01
N TRP A 142 -16.56 12.41 -0.59
CA TRP A 142 -16.32 12.75 -1.99
C TRP A 142 -16.63 11.59 -2.97
N VAL A 143 -16.73 10.35 -2.49
CA VAL A 143 -17.04 9.20 -3.34
C VAL A 143 -18.55 9.11 -3.52
N ARG A 144 -19.00 9.10 -4.78
CA ARG A 144 -20.42 8.89 -5.10
C ARG A 144 -20.79 7.44 -4.78
N GLY A 145 -21.76 7.26 -3.88
CA GLY A 145 -22.17 5.93 -3.38
C GLY A 145 -21.33 5.43 -2.20
N HIS A 146 -20.57 6.30 -1.53
CA HIS A 146 -19.87 5.97 -0.29
C HIS A 146 -20.81 5.44 0.78
N ILE A 147 -20.22 4.70 1.72
CA ILE A 147 -20.88 4.28 2.96
C ILE A 147 -20.26 5.03 4.15
N VAL A 148 -20.98 5.05 5.26
CA VAL A 148 -20.38 5.47 6.54
C VAL A 148 -19.39 4.41 6.98
N TYR A 149 -18.15 4.82 7.24
CA TYR A 149 -17.11 3.94 7.80
C TYR A 149 -17.19 3.93 9.32
N ASP A 150 -18.09 3.08 9.82
CA ASP A 150 -18.24 2.76 11.23
C ASP A 150 -17.41 1.52 11.62
N GLU A 151 -17.64 1.00 12.83
CA GLU A 151 -16.96 -0.21 13.33
C GLU A 151 -17.20 -1.43 12.42
N GLU A 152 -18.39 -1.59 11.85
CA GLU A 152 -18.70 -2.73 11.00
C GLU A 152 -17.90 -2.69 9.69
N ALA A 153 -17.83 -1.52 9.05
CA ALA A 153 -17.04 -1.32 7.84
C ALA A 153 -15.54 -1.58 8.09
N ILE A 154 -14.99 -1.12 9.22
CA ILE A 154 -13.60 -1.39 9.60
C ILE A 154 -13.38 -2.89 9.86
N ARG A 155 -14.31 -3.55 10.56
CA ARG A 155 -14.23 -4.99 10.82
C ARG A 155 -14.28 -5.84 9.56
N LYS A 156 -15.05 -5.42 8.55
CA LYS A 156 -15.08 -6.10 7.24
C LYS A 156 -13.70 -6.11 6.57
N GLN A 157 -12.96 -5.00 6.64
CA GLN A 157 -11.58 -4.92 6.13
C GLN A 157 -10.63 -5.83 6.92
N ILE A 158 -10.69 -5.79 8.26
CA ILE A 158 -9.85 -6.64 9.12
C ILE A 158 -10.15 -8.12 8.87
N LYS A 159 -11.43 -8.48 8.72
CA LYS A 159 -11.85 -9.84 8.41
C LYS A 159 -11.28 -10.30 7.07
N ALA A 160 -11.33 -9.46 6.03
CA ALA A 160 -10.76 -9.79 4.72
C ALA A 160 -9.26 -10.09 4.78
N ALA A 161 -8.48 -9.27 5.51
CA ALA A 161 -7.07 -9.54 5.74
C ALA A 161 -6.86 -10.86 6.51
N LYS A 162 -7.63 -11.09 7.58
CA LYS A 162 -7.53 -12.30 8.41
C LYS A 162 -7.88 -13.58 7.65
N ASP A 163 -8.90 -13.55 6.80
CA ASP A 163 -9.29 -14.69 5.98
C ASP A 163 -8.21 -15.09 4.96
N LEU A 164 -7.27 -14.18 4.66
CA LEU A 164 -6.08 -14.43 3.84
C LEU A 164 -4.84 -14.79 4.68
N GLY A 165 -4.98 -14.94 6.00
CA GLY A 165 -3.87 -15.23 6.92
C GLY A 165 -3.04 -14.02 7.33
N ILE A 166 -3.44 -12.79 6.96
CA ILE A 166 -2.77 -11.55 7.36
C ILE A 166 -3.37 -11.07 8.70
N ASN A 167 -2.58 -11.15 9.76
CA ASN A 167 -3.02 -10.82 11.13
C ASN A 167 -2.53 -9.45 11.64
N GLU A 168 -1.74 -8.74 10.84
CA GLU A 168 -1.21 -7.42 11.17
C GLU A 168 -1.78 -6.38 10.20
N TYR A 169 -2.16 -5.22 10.73
CA TYR A 169 -2.70 -4.11 9.93
C TYR A 169 -2.51 -2.80 10.69
N MET A 170 -2.62 -1.69 9.97
CA MET A 170 -2.67 -0.34 10.52
C MET A 170 -3.95 0.36 10.06
N LEU A 171 -4.43 1.34 10.83
CA LEU A 171 -5.64 2.11 10.50
C LEU A 171 -5.27 3.55 10.19
N TRP A 172 -5.75 4.06 9.07
CA TRP A 172 -5.49 5.44 8.67
C TRP A 172 -6.76 6.28 8.67
N ASN A 173 -6.65 7.48 9.27
CA ASN A 173 -7.66 8.52 9.20
C ASN A 173 -6.97 9.89 9.32
N ALA A 174 -7.05 10.71 8.27
CA ALA A 174 -6.43 12.04 8.23
C ALA A 174 -6.88 12.99 9.37
N SER A 175 -8.08 12.80 9.92
CA SER A 175 -8.58 13.57 11.07
C SER A 175 -8.06 13.09 12.42
N ASN A 176 -7.30 11.99 12.46
CA ASN A 176 -6.85 11.29 13.68
C ASN A 176 -8.00 10.87 14.61
N ASN A 177 -9.24 10.82 14.10
CA ASN A 177 -10.41 10.38 14.87
C ASN A 177 -10.69 8.90 14.61
N TYR A 178 -10.17 8.05 15.49
CA TYR A 178 -10.33 6.61 15.39
C TYR A 178 -11.55 6.12 16.17
N LYS A 179 -12.34 5.24 15.54
CA LYS A 179 -13.47 4.60 16.21
C LYS A 179 -12.97 3.66 17.29
N ARG A 180 -13.49 3.78 18.51
CA ARG A 180 -13.22 2.82 19.58
C ARG A 180 -13.90 1.49 19.19
N MET A 181 -13.10 0.47 18.95
CA MET A 181 -13.56 -0.89 18.64
C MET A 181 -13.24 -1.81 19.82
N TRP A 182 -14.19 -2.65 20.22
CA TRP A 182 -13.98 -3.61 21.30
C TRP A 182 -13.45 -4.92 20.74
N TYR A 183 -12.24 -5.33 21.10
CA TYR A 183 -11.80 -6.70 20.77
C TYR A 183 -12.63 -7.69 21.58
N LYS A 184 -13.32 -8.60 20.89
CA LYS A 184 -13.97 -9.77 21.50
C LYS A 184 -13.04 -10.96 21.37
#